data_AF-A0A2D6N3F2-F1
#
_entry.id   AF-A0A2D6N3F2-F1
#
_cell.length_a   1.000
_cell.length_b   1.000
_cell.length_c   1.000
_cell.angle_alpha   90.00
_cell.angle_beta   90.00
_cell.angle_gamma   90.00
#
_symmetry.space_group_name_H-M   'P 1'
#
loop_
_entity.id
_entity.type
_entity.pdbx_description
1 polymer ?
#
loop_
_entity_poly.entity_id
_entity_poly.type
_entity_poly.pdbx_seq_one_letter_code
_entity_poly.pdbx_strand_id
1 'polypeptide(L)'
;MSGILILTTAAAASLALRSTVPLVAYVMAVLALLAWRSRRGEHLALYRHITPSILARNLLVLLVIGTAVFTLLALENPILSFSWYASLVQHTALGPQGGLINLSESNPPGTGVVIGSLLLSPLDYAWLIAPFILLLFFLLPRLAAVEERIFRLGTRNWLDGAFRSVVFGLVHLTMGIPLGAALALSLGGLWFTRQYFLGGALRSTVHHLAYNLIALMAITALLLIPL
;
A
#
# COMPACT_ATOMS: atom_id res chain seq x y z
N MET A 1 -10.29 -18.63 3.83
CA MET A 1 -9.23 -19.65 3.66
C MET A 1 -8.70 -19.72 2.23
N SER A 2 -9.50 -19.48 1.18
CA SER A 2 -9.02 -19.56 -0.21
C SER A 2 -7.91 -18.55 -0.59
N GLY A 3 -7.94 -17.31 -0.09
CA GLY A 3 -6.97 -16.27 -0.49
C GLY A 3 -5.52 -16.57 -0.09
N ILE A 4 -5.28 -17.04 1.14
CA ILE A 4 -3.93 -17.38 1.63
C ILE A 4 -3.35 -18.54 0.81
N LEU A 5 -4.15 -19.57 0.53
CA LEU A 5 -3.72 -20.70 -0.28
C LEU A 5 -3.29 -20.26 -1.68
N ILE A 6 -4.08 -19.39 -2.34
CA ILE A 6 -3.74 -18.88 -3.67
C ILE A 6 -2.46 -18.04 -3.62
N LEU A 7 -2.29 -17.17 -2.62
CA LEU A 7 -1.06 -16.40 -2.44
C LEU A 7 0.15 -17.31 -2.23
N THR A 8 0.05 -18.33 -1.38
CA THR A 8 1.16 -19.29 -1.17
C THR A 8 1.49 -20.07 -2.42
N THR A 9 0.49 -20.45 -3.22
CA THR A 9 0.70 -21.11 -4.52
C THR A 9 1.37 -20.16 -5.51
N ALA A 10 0.96 -18.90 -5.56
CA ALA A 10 1.59 -17.88 -6.41
C ALA A 10 3.05 -17.64 -6.00
N ALA A 11 3.34 -17.56 -4.70
CA ALA A 11 4.69 -17.42 -4.16
C ALA A 11 5.58 -18.64 -4.51
N ALA A 12 5.07 -19.86 -4.32
CA ALA A 12 5.78 -21.08 -4.67
C ALA A 12 6.05 -21.18 -6.18
N ALA A 13 5.05 -20.84 -7.01
CA ALA A 13 5.20 -20.77 -8.46
C ALA A 13 6.24 -19.72 -8.88
N SER A 14 6.24 -18.55 -8.22
CA SER A 14 7.23 -17.51 -8.46
C SER A 14 8.66 -17.98 -8.18
N LEU A 15 8.87 -18.71 -7.08
CA LEU A 15 10.17 -19.32 -6.76
C LEU A 15 10.56 -20.39 -7.78
N ALA A 16 9.64 -21.29 -8.13
CA ALA A 16 9.90 -22.37 -9.08
C ALA A 16 10.24 -21.86 -10.49
N LEU A 17 9.53 -20.82 -10.94
CA LEU A 17 9.70 -20.21 -12.27
C LEU A 17 10.76 -19.11 -12.30
N ARG A 18 11.33 -18.72 -11.16
CA ARG A 18 12.25 -17.58 -11.02
C ARG A 18 11.68 -16.31 -11.68
N SER A 19 10.43 -16.00 -11.34
CA SER A 19 9.69 -14.90 -11.94
C SER A 19 8.65 -14.33 -10.98
N THR A 20 8.47 -13.00 -10.97
CA THR A 20 7.42 -12.32 -10.18
C THR A 20 6.05 -12.35 -10.86
N VAL A 21 5.96 -12.82 -12.11
CA VAL A 21 4.70 -12.86 -12.89
C VAL A 21 3.55 -13.58 -12.17
N PRO A 22 3.73 -14.77 -11.53
CA PRO A 22 2.64 -15.40 -10.79
C PRO A 22 2.07 -14.55 -9.65
N LEU A 23 2.91 -13.84 -8.90
CA LEU A 23 2.49 -12.93 -7.83
C LEU A 23 1.77 -11.70 -8.40
N VAL A 24 2.27 -11.11 -9.47
CA VAL A 24 1.64 -9.97 -10.17
C VAL A 24 0.27 -10.37 -10.71
N ALA A 25 0.17 -11.54 -11.34
CA ALA A 25 -1.09 -12.09 -11.84
C ALA A 25 -2.09 -12.33 -10.70
N TYR A 26 -1.63 -12.83 -9.55
CA TYR A 26 -2.46 -12.95 -8.36
C TYR A 26 -3.03 -11.60 -7.91
N VAL A 27 -2.19 -10.56 -7.78
CA VAL A 27 -2.64 -9.21 -7.37
C VAL A 27 -3.66 -8.66 -8.36
N MET A 28 -3.36 -8.71 -9.66
CA MET A 28 -4.25 -8.22 -10.71
C MET A 28 -5.59 -8.97 -10.72
N ALA A 29 -5.58 -10.29 -10.55
CA ALA A 29 -6.79 -11.11 -10.50
C ALA A 29 -7.65 -10.78 -9.26
N VAL A 30 -7.03 -10.60 -8.10
CA VAL A 30 -7.74 -10.21 -6.87
C VAL A 30 -8.37 -8.83 -7.04
N LEU A 31 -7.63 -7.84 -7.54
CA LEU A 31 -8.17 -6.50 -7.79
C LEU A 31 -9.30 -6.55 -8.82
N ALA A 32 -9.13 -7.23 -9.95
CA ALA A 32 -10.18 -7.35 -10.97
C ALA A 32 -11.46 -8.01 -10.40
N LEU A 33 -11.32 -9.06 -9.59
CA LEU A 33 -12.44 -9.74 -8.95
C LEU A 33 -13.14 -8.84 -7.92
N LEU A 34 -12.38 -8.10 -7.11
CA LEU A 34 -12.93 -7.12 -6.18
C LEU A 34 -13.67 -6.02 -6.92
N ALA A 35 -13.10 -5.51 -8.03
CA ALA A 35 -13.71 -4.45 -8.83
C ALA A 35 -15.02 -4.95 -9.45
N TRP A 36 -15.02 -6.17 -10.01
CA TRP A 36 -16.21 -6.84 -10.51
C TRP A 36 -17.31 -6.93 -9.44
N ARG A 37 -16.96 -7.35 -8.22
CA ARG A 37 -17.91 -7.44 -7.09
C ARG A 37 -18.35 -6.08 -6.54
N SER A 38 -17.70 -4.99 -6.94
CA SER A 38 -17.97 -3.62 -6.46
C SER A 38 -18.78 -2.76 -7.42
N ARG A 39 -19.30 -3.34 -8.51
CA ARG A 39 -20.04 -2.62 -9.56
C ARG A 39 -21.28 -1.83 -9.10
N ARG A 40 -21.74 -2.03 -7.86
CA ARG A 40 -22.82 -1.24 -7.25
C ARG A 40 -22.21 0.06 -6.69
N GLY A 41 -22.23 1.11 -7.50
CA GLY A 41 -21.44 2.35 -7.35
C GLY A 41 -21.69 3.23 -6.10
N GLU A 42 -22.30 2.71 -5.03
CA GLU A 42 -22.54 3.46 -3.79
C GLU A 42 -21.24 4.01 -3.18
N HIS A 43 -20.14 3.25 -3.25
CA HIS A 43 -18.85 3.68 -2.74
C HIS A 43 -18.22 4.82 -3.56
N LEU A 44 -18.57 4.99 -4.84
CA LEU A 44 -18.06 6.08 -5.67
C LEU A 44 -18.62 7.44 -5.23
N ALA A 45 -19.73 7.47 -4.49
CA ALA A 45 -20.23 8.70 -3.89
C ALA A 45 -19.23 9.31 -2.88
N LEU A 46 -18.33 8.50 -2.30
CA LEU A 46 -17.31 8.97 -1.34
C LEU A 46 -16.38 10.04 -1.93
N TYR A 47 -16.12 10.02 -3.24
CA TYR A 47 -15.33 11.05 -3.90
C TYR A 47 -15.92 12.45 -3.76
N ARG A 48 -17.25 12.57 -3.72
CA ARG A 48 -17.95 13.86 -3.61
C ARG A 48 -17.73 14.53 -2.26
N HIS A 49 -17.29 13.78 -1.25
CA HIS A 49 -16.98 14.30 0.07
C HIS A 49 -15.53 14.78 0.21
N ILE A 50 -14.67 14.54 -0.79
CA ILE A 50 -13.28 15.00 -0.77
C ILE A 50 -13.25 16.47 -1.18
N THR A 51 -12.85 17.31 -0.23
CA THR A 51 -12.65 18.75 -0.46
C THR A 51 -11.16 19.09 -0.56
N PRO A 52 -10.80 20.25 -1.15
CA PRO A 52 -9.40 20.69 -1.20
C PRO A 52 -8.72 20.75 0.17
N SER A 53 -9.47 21.11 1.22
CA SER A 53 -8.93 21.15 2.58
C SER A 53 -8.65 19.76 3.17
N ILE A 54 -9.43 18.74 2.80
CA ILE A 54 -9.16 17.34 3.14
C ILE A 54 -7.90 16.86 2.41
N LEU A 55 -7.75 17.22 1.13
CA LEU A 55 -6.55 16.89 0.36
C LEU A 55 -5.29 17.51 0.99
N ALA A 56 -5.31 18.81 1.28
CA ALA A 56 -4.16 19.51 1.87
C ALA A 56 -3.73 18.91 3.21
N ARG A 57 -4.68 18.57 4.10
CA ARG A 57 -4.36 17.93 5.38
C ARG A 57 -3.78 16.54 5.20
N ASN A 58 -4.33 15.73 4.29
CA ASN A 58 -3.81 14.38 4.04
C ASN A 58 -2.48 14.39 3.29
N LEU A 59 -2.19 15.43 2.48
CA LEU A 59 -0.86 15.64 1.90
C LEU A 59 0.18 15.85 2.99
N LEU A 60 -0.11 16.70 3.98
CA LEU A 60 0.77 16.88 5.13
C LEU A 60 1.00 15.56 5.89
N VAL A 61 -0.06 14.78 6.11
CA VAL A 61 0.05 13.46 6.75
C VAL A 61 0.91 12.50 5.92
N LEU A 62 0.76 12.50 4.59
CA LEU A 62 1.59 11.70 3.69
C LEU A 62 3.06 12.10 3.77
N LEU A 63 3.37 13.41 3.84
CA LEU A 63 4.74 13.88 4.03
C LEU A 63 5.30 13.43 5.38
N VAL A 64 4.55 13.54 6.47
CA VAL A 64 4.97 13.08 7.80
C VAL A 64 5.26 11.58 7.82
N ILE A 65 4.37 10.77 7.24
CA ILE A 65 4.54 9.32 7.14
C ILE A 65 5.73 8.99 6.24
N GLY A 66 5.85 9.63 5.08
CA GLY A 66 6.96 9.44 4.15
C GLY A 66 8.31 9.74 4.79
N THR A 67 8.42 10.86 5.53
CA THR A 67 9.61 11.19 6.31
C THR A 67 9.89 10.12 7.37
N ALA A 68 8.88 9.67 8.12
CA ALA A 68 9.06 8.62 9.13
C ALA A 68 9.51 7.29 8.51
N VAL A 69 8.93 6.88 7.38
CA VAL A 69 9.35 5.71 6.60
C VAL A 69 10.83 5.86 6.22
N PHE A 70 11.19 6.98 5.59
CA PHE A 70 12.56 7.25 5.15
C PHE A 70 13.54 7.20 6.33
N THR A 71 13.24 7.91 7.42
CA THR A 71 14.10 7.94 8.62
C THR A 71 14.29 6.55 9.22
N LEU A 72 13.21 5.77 9.39
CA LEU A 72 13.31 4.44 9.99
C LEU A 72 14.09 3.45 9.11
N LEU A 73 13.96 3.55 7.79
CA LEU A 73 14.68 2.69 6.85
C LEU A 73 16.14 3.13 6.66
N ALA A 74 16.43 4.43 6.78
CA ALA A 74 17.80 4.97 6.75
C ALA A 74 18.64 4.59 7.97
N LEU A 75 18.06 3.97 9.00
CA LEU A 75 18.82 3.40 10.13
C LEU A 75 19.57 2.12 9.74
N GLU A 76 19.35 1.57 8.54
CA GLU A 76 19.98 0.34 8.04
C GLU A 76 19.85 -0.87 8.98
N ASN A 77 18.84 -0.85 9.86
CA ASN A 77 18.60 -1.92 10.81
C ASN A 77 17.94 -3.10 10.09
N PRO A 78 18.50 -4.33 10.15
CA PRO A 78 17.99 -5.48 9.40
C PRO A 78 16.57 -5.90 9.82
N ILE A 79 16.16 -5.62 11.05
CA ILE A 79 14.80 -5.92 11.53
C ILE A 79 13.81 -4.91 10.95
N LEU A 80 14.17 -3.63 10.89
CA LEU A 80 13.32 -2.58 10.33
C LEU A 80 13.22 -2.68 8.80
N SER A 81 14.27 -3.11 8.13
CA SER A 81 14.29 -3.30 6.67
C SER A 81 13.73 -4.65 6.22
N PHE A 82 13.45 -5.59 7.14
CA PHE A 82 12.92 -6.90 6.78
C PHE A 82 11.58 -6.81 6.03
N SER A 83 11.55 -7.41 4.84
CA SER A 83 10.37 -7.61 3.99
C SER A 83 10.41 -9.00 3.39
N TRP A 84 9.40 -9.84 3.70
CA TRP A 84 9.33 -11.19 3.12
C TRP A 84 9.18 -11.17 1.59
N TYR A 85 8.51 -10.14 1.04
CA TYR A 85 8.33 -10.00 -0.40
C TYR A 85 9.65 -9.62 -1.06
N ALA A 86 10.40 -8.65 -0.52
CA ALA A 86 11.71 -8.30 -1.03
C ALA A 86 12.67 -9.50 -1.00
N SER A 87 12.66 -10.27 0.10
CA SER A 87 13.41 -11.53 0.19
C SER A 87 12.99 -12.51 -0.90
N LEU A 88 11.69 -12.70 -1.15
CA LEU A 88 11.22 -13.58 -2.22
C LEU A 88 11.68 -13.09 -3.59
N VAL A 89 11.51 -11.79 -3.90
CA VAL A 89 11.91 -11.20 -5.18
C VAL A 89 13.40 -11.41 -5.44
N GLN A 90 14.25 -11.18 -4.43
CA GLN A 90 15.70 -11.40 -4.52
C GLN A 90 16.06 -12.84 -4.95
N HIS A 91 15.28 -13.83 -4.49
CA HIS A 91 15.49 -15.24 -4.87
C HIS A 91 14.87 -15.59 -6.23
N THR A 92 13.87 -14.83 -6.70
CA THR A 92 13.29 -15.02 -8.04
C THR A 92 14.09 -14.33 -9.14
N ALA A 93 14.81 -13.24 -8.85
CA ALA A 93 15.47 -12.38 -9.84
C ALA A 93 16.83 -12.91 -10.38
N LEU A 94 17.03 -14.23 -10.47
CA LEU A 94 18.28 -14.82 -10.99
C LEU A 94 18.43 -14.73 -12.53
N GLY A 95 17.81 -13.73 -13.17
CA GLY A 95 17.87 -13.48 -14.62
C GLY A 95 18.47 -12.09 -14.91
N PRO A 96 19.48 -11.94 -15.79
CA PRO A 96 20.19 -10.67 -16.02
C PRO A 96 19.35 -9.51 -16.59
N GLN A 97 18.06 -9.70 -16.90
CA GLN A 97 17.25 -8.71 -17.63
C GLN A 97 15.78 -8.64 -17.16
N GLY A 98 15.45 -9.25 -16.02
CA GLY A 98 14.07 -9.38 -15.55
C GLY A 98 13.58 -8.21 -14.70
N GLY A 99 13.55 -7.01 -15.28
CA GLY A 99 12.72 -5.86 -14.88
C GLY A 99 12.34 -5.74 -13.40
N LEU A 100 13.32 -5.50 -12.53
CA LEU A 100 13.13 -4.42 -11.57
C LEU A 100 13.37 -3.16 -12.40
N ILE A 101 12.45 -2.21 -12.39
CA ILE A 101 12.86 -0.83 -12.65
C ILE A 101 14.09 -0.64 -11.77
N ASN A 102 15.22 -0.34 -12.40
CA ASN A 102 16.56 -0.31 -11.82
C ASN A 102 16.70 0.85 -10.81
N LEU A 103 15.79 0.94 -9.83
CA LEU A 103 15.96 1.75 -8.63
C LEU A 103 17.20 1.28 -7.86
N SER A 104 17.69 0.05 -8.09
CA SER A 104 18.96 -0.42 -7.55
C SER A 104 20.20 0.15 -8.25
N GLU A 105 20.16 0.45 -9.56
CA GLU A 105 21.32 1.03 -10.27
C GLU A 105 21.32 2.57 -10.23
N SER A 106 20.16 3.20 -10.05
CA SER A 106 20.05 4.64 -9.84
C SER A 106 20.12 5.06 -8.38
N ASN A 107 20.24 4.10 -7.44
CA ASN A 107 20.53 4.45 -6.05
C ASN A 107 22.00 4.89 -5.97
N PRO A 108 22.29 6.13 -5.54
CA PRO A 108 23.65 6.47 -5.18
C PRO A 108 24.21 5.41 -4.21
N PRO A 109 25.50 5.07 -4.31
CA PRO A 109 26.11 4.09 -3.41
C PRO A 109 25.80 4.48 -1.96
N GLY A 110 25.02 3.65 -1.26
CA GLY A 110 24.59 3.91 0.12
C GLY A 110 23.11 4.25 0.35
N THR A 111 22.23 4.31 -0.66
CA THR A 111 20.79 4.59 -0.44
C THR A 111 19.86 3.42 -0.76
N GLY A 112 20.38 2.19 -0.76
CA GLY A 112 19.74 0.95 -1.25
C GLY A 112 18.49 0.46 -0.49
N VAL A 113 17.49 1.32 -0.28
CA VAL A 113 16.21 0.95 0.32
C VAL A 113 15.28 0.46 -0.80
N VAL A 114 15.30 -0.85 -1.06
CA VAL A 114 14.30 -1.49 -1.91
C VAL A 114 13.01 -1.64 -1.10
N ILE A 115 12.08 -0.68 -1.22
CA ILE A 115 10.73 -0.83 -0.65
C ILE A 115 9.91 -1.72 -1.59
N GLY A 116 10.14 -3.03 -1.51
CA GLY A 116 9.30 -4.01 -2.20
C GLY A 116 7.91 -4.06 -1.56
N SER A 117 6.85 -3.98 -2.37
CA SER A 117 5.46 -4.18 -1.94
C SER A 117 4.77 -5.11 -2.92
N LEU A 118 4.17 -6.20 -2.43
CA LEU A 118 3.36 -7.09 -3.26
C LEU A 118 2.26 -6.31 -3.98
N LEU A 119 1.61 -5.36 -3.28
CA LEU A 119 0.52 -4.58 -3.85
C LEU A 119 0.97 -3.73 -5.04
N LEU A 120 2.21 -3.24 -5.03
CA LEU A 120 2.75 -2.36 -6.06
C LEU A 120 3.49 -3.12 -7.17
N SER A 121 3.64 -4.44 -7.07
CA SER A 121 4.35 -5.25 -8.06
C SER A 121 3.83 -5.14 -9.51
N PRO A 122 2.54 -4.85 -9.79
CA PRO A 122 2.11 -4.61 -11.17
C PRO A 122 2.77 -3.39 -11.82
N LEU A 123 3.29 -2.43 -11.04
CA LEU A 123 4.00 -1.26 -11.56
C LEU A 123 5.35 -1.60 -12.19
N ASP A 124 5.91 -2.78 -11.90
CA ASP A 124 7.15 -3.28 -12.51
C ASP A 124 6.98 -3.59 -14.01
N TYR A 125 5.74 -3.67 -14.49
CA TYR A 125 5.39 -3.98 -15.88
C TYR A 125 4.67 -2.79 -16.53
N ALA A 126 5.34 -2.12 -17.47
CA ALA A 126 4.81 -0.90 -18.10
C ALA A 126 3.38 -1.03 -18.65
N TRP A 127 3.07 -2.17 -19.28
CA TRP A 127 1.74 -2.45 -19.84
C TRP A 127 0.66 -2.72 -18.78
N LEU A 128 1.04 -2.98 -17.52
CA LEU A 128 0.14 -3.13 -16.39
C LEU A 128 -0.09 -1.85 -15.59
N ILE A 129 0.75 -0.81 -15.76
CA ILE A 129 0.62 0.45 -15.00
C ILE A 129 -0.79 1.04 -15.12
N ALA A 130 -1.25 1.27 -16.36
CA ALA A 130 -2.56 1.87 -16.61
C ALA A 130 -3.74 1.02 -16.08
N PRO A 131 -3.88 -0.28 -16.40
CA PRO A 131 -4.98 -1.08 -15.86
C PRO A 131 -4.91 -1.23 -14.35
N PHE A 132 -3.72 -1.30 -13.75
CA PHE A 132 -3.55 -1.35 -12.30
C PHE A 132 -4.03 -0.07 -11.61
N ILE A 133 -3.57 1.10 -12.07
CA ILE A 133 -4.00 2.41 -11.53
C ILE A 133 -5.51 2.58 -11.66
N LEU A 134 -6.10 2.20 -12.80
CA LEU A 134 -7.54 2.29 -13.03
C LEU A 134 -8.32 1.38 -12.06
N LEU A 135 -7.87 0.13 -11.87
CA LEU A 135 -8.48 -0.79 -10.92
C LEU A 135 -8.40 -0.24 -9.49
N LEU A 136 -7.23 0.25 -9.08
CA LEU A 136 -7.06 0.86 -7.76
C LEU A 136 -7.98 2.06 -7.59
N PHE A 137 -7.99 3.00 -8.55
CA PHE A 137 -8.85 4.18 -8.47
C PHE A 137 -10.30 3.78 -8.17
N PHE A 138 -10.91 2.88 -8.95
CA PHE A 138 -12.29 2.48 -8.69
C PHE A 138 -12.50 1.67 -7.39
N LEU A 139 -11.47 0.97 -6.90
CA LEU A 139 -11.56 0.14 -5.70
C LEU A 139 -11.27 0.88 -4.39
N LEU A 140 -10.43 1.91 -4.42
CA LEU A 140 -9.96 2.62 -3.24
C LEU A 140 -11.09 3.05 -2.30
N PRO A 141 -12.25 3.58 -2.77
CA PRO A 141 -13.33 3.95 -1.86
C PRO A 141 -13.88 2.78 -1.04
N ARG A 142 -13.99 1.60 -1.67
CA ARG A 142 -14.45 0.39 -0.99
C ARG A 142 -13.37 -0.16 -0.06
N LEU A 143 -12.11 -0.19 -0.50
CA LEU A 143 -10.99 -0.67 0.32
C LEU A 143 -10.85 0.18 1.59
N ALA A 144 -10.84 1.51 1.45
CA ALA A 144 -10.83 2.44 2.58
C ALA A 144 -12.02 2.20 3.52
N ALA A 145 -13.24 2.05 3.00
CA ALA A 145 -14.41 1.79 3.84
C ALA A 145 -14.33 0.47 4.62
N VAL A 146 -13.79 -0.59 4.00
CA VAL A 146 -13.60 -1.89 4.64
C VAL A 146 -12.54 -1.81 5.73
N GLU A 147 -11.39 -1.20 5.45
CA GLU A 147 -10.31 -1.03 6.42
C GLU A 147 -10.76 -0.17 7.61
N GLU A 148 -11.43 0.95 7.36
CA GLU A 148 -11.95 1.79 8.44
C GLU A 148 -13.03 1.08 9.27
N ARG A 149 -13.85 0.23 8.66
CA ARG A 149 -14.78 -0.64 9.40
C ARG A 149 -14.03 -1.65 10.29
N ILE A 150 -12.95 -2.26 9.81
CA ILE A 150 -12.17 -3.24 10.58
C ILE A 150 -11.42 -2.56 11.73
N PHE A 151 -10.71 -1.47 11.44
CA PHE A 151 -9.76 -0.88 12.36
C PHE A 151 -10.37 0.22 13.25
N ARG A 152 -11.40 0.96 12.79
CA ARG A 152 -11.96 2.09 13.57
C ARG A 152 -13.30 1.83 14.20
N LEU A 153 -14.17 1.03 13.58
CA LEU A 153 -15.52 0.86 14.11
C LEU A 153 -15.46 0.29 15.54
N GLY A 154 -16.12 0.99 16.46
CA GLY A 154 -16.14 0.63 17.89
C GLY A 154 -14.90 1.07 18.68
N THR A 155 -13.98 1.86 18.11
CA THR A 155 -12.88 2.45 18.89
C THR A 155 -13.43 3.35 20.00
N ARG A 156 -13.06 3.09 21.26
CA ARG A 156 -13.66 3.73 22.44
C ARG A 156 -12.94 4.99 22.91
N ASN A 157 -11.61 4.99 22.83
CA ASN A 157 -10.76 6.07 23.34
C ASN A 157 -9.38 6.05 22.66
N TRP A 158 -8.53 7.03 22.99
CA TRP A 158 -7.21 7.17 22.36
C TRP A 158 -6.26 6.00 22.60
N LEU A 159 -6.34 5.30 23.74
CA LEU A 159 -5.50 4.13 23.99
C LEU A 159 -5.90 2.96 23.08
N ASP A 160 -7.19 2.68 22.98
CA ASP A 160 -7.75 1.69 22.04
C ASP A 160 -7.43 2.07 20.58
N GLY A 161 -7.58 3.35 20.25
CA GLY A 161 -7.22 3.90 18.95
C GLY A 161 -5.74 3.78 18.61
N ALA A 162 -4.85 4.01 19.56
CA ALA A 162 -3.42 3.84 19.39
C ALA A 162 -3.06 2.37 19.14
N PHE A 163 -3.59 1.45 19.95
CA PHE A 163 -3.40 0.01 19.75
C PHE A 163 -3.86 -0.44 18.36
N ARG A 164 -5.09 -0.06 17.98
CA ARG A 164 -5.65 -0.36 16.64
C ARG A 164 -4.85 0.26 15.50
N SER A 165 -4.20 1.41 15.74
CA SER A 165 -3.34 2.07 14.76
C SER A 165 -2.01 1.34 14.56
N VAL A 166 -1.43 0.80 15.63
CA VAL A 166 -0.25 -0.09 15.53
C VAL A 166 -0.62 -1.37 14.78
N VAL A 167 -1.76 -2.01 15.10
CA VAL A 167 -2.22 -3.19 14.37
C VAL A 167 -2.49 -2.87 12.89
N PHE A 168 -3.08 -1.71 12.60
CA PHE A 168 -3.25 -1.20 11.23
C PHE A 168 -1.92 -1.07 10.50
N GLY A 169 -0.87 -0.53 11.15
CA GLY A 169 0.47 -0.49 10.55
C GLY A 169 1.01 -1.90 10.29
N LEU A 170 1.04 -2.75 11.32
CA LEU A 170 1.64 -4.09 11.26
C LEU A 170 0.93 -5.04 10.28
N VAL A 171 -0.36 -4.89 10.01
CA VAL A 171 -1.05 -5.75 9.01
C VAL A 171 -0.43 -5.59 7.62
N HIS A 172 0.20 -4.45 7.32
CA HIS A 172 0.85 -4.20 6.02
C HIS A 172 2.10 -5.07 5.80
N LEU A 173 2.67 -5.65 6.87
CA LEU A 173 3.69 -6.70 6.73
C LEU A 173 3.17 -7.86 5.86
N THR A 174 1.87 -8.17 5.89
CA THR A 174 1.27 -9.22 5.05
C THR A 174 1.29 -8.89 3.56
N MET A 175 1.48 -7.62 3.20
CA MET A 175 1.64 -7.16 1.81
C MET A 175 3.12 -7.02 1.42
N GLY A 176 4.04 -7.46 2.28
CA GLY A 176 5.47 -7.36 2.03
C GLY A 176 6.06 -6.00 2.34
N ILE A 177 5.32 -5.09 2.97
CA ILE A 177 5.87 -3.80 3.41
C ILE A 177 6.92 -4.03 4.51
N PRO A 178 8.10 -3.37 4.46
CA PRO A 178 9.11 -3.49 5.51
C PRO A 178 8.60 -3.06 6.90
N LEU A 179 9.14 -3.64 7.97
CA LEU A 179 8.69 -3.35 9.34
C LEU A 179 8.78 -1.86 9.71
N GLY A 180 9.87 -1.18 9.36
CA GLY A 180 10.03 0.26 9.60
C GLY A 180 8.92 1.07 8.93
N ALA A 181 8.55 0.71 7.69
CA ALA A 181 7.46 1.35 6.97
C ALA A 181 6.09 1.01 7.60
N ALA A 182 5.87 -0.24 8.00
CA ALA A 182 4.66 -0.66 8.71
C ALA A 182 4.47 0.08 10.04
N LEU A 183 5.55 0.31 10.79
CA LEU A 183 5.52 1.12 12.01
C LEU A 183 5.17 2.59 11.69
N ALA A 184 5.78 3.19 10.66
CA ALA A 184 5.45 4.55 10.23
C ALA A 184 3.98 4.70 9.78
N LEU A 185 3.41 3.69 9.10
CA LEU A 185 1.99 3.66 8.71
C LEU A 185 1.03 3.70 9.93
N SER A 186 1.51 3.33 11.11
CA SER A 186 0.73 3.50 12.36
C SER A 186 0.39 4.96 12.64
N LEU A 187 1.20 5.93 12.18
CA LEU A 187 0.89 7.36 12.26
C LEU A 187 -0.32 7.73 11.39
N GLY A 188 -0.45 7.11 10.21
CA GLY A 188 -1.66 7.21 9.39
C GLY A 188 -2.88 6.65 10.13
N GLY A 189 -2.68 5.51 10.81
CA GLY A 189 -3.72 4.94 11.64
C GLY A 189 -4.19 5.87 12.78
N LEU A 190 -3.26 6.56 13.44
CA LEU A 190 -3.57 7.55 14.48
C LEU A 190 -4.33 8.75 13.89
N TRP A 191 -3.92 9.22 12.72
CA TRP A 191 -4.63 10.27 12.00
C TRP A 191 -6.08 9.86 11.66
N PHE A 192 -6.29 8.65 11.15
CA PHE A 192 -7.64 8.14 10.86
C PHE A 192 -8.45 7.96 12.15
N THR A 193 -7.85 7.47 13.23
CA THR A 193 -8.49 7.43 14.57
C THR A 193 -8.99 8.81 15.00
N ARG A 194 -8.18 9.87 14.80
CA ARG A 194 -8.60 11.25 15.07
C ARG A 194 -9.84 11.63 14.27
N GLN A 195 -9.87 11.30 12.98
CA GLN A 195 -11.01 11.62 12.12
C GLN A 195 -12.26 10.81 12.48
N TYR A 196 -12.08 9.56 12.92
CA TYR A 196 -13.15 8.74 13.46
C TYR A 196 -13.77 9.37 14.71
N PHE A 197 -12.99 9.88 15.66
CA PHE A 197 -13.54 10.59 16.83
C PHE A 197 -14.25 11.90 16.46
N LEU A 198 -13.84 12.57 15.38
CA LEU A 198 -14.44 13.84 14.95
C LEU A 198 -15.71 13.69 14.12
N GLY A 199 -15.97 12.54 13.49
CA GLY A 199 -17.10 12.40 12.57
C GLY A 199 -17.45 10.97 12.18
N GLY A 200 -17.05 9.99 12.99
CA GLY A 200 -17.34 8.58 12.78
C GLY A 200 -16.64 7.95 11.57
N ALA A 201 -17.10 6.75 11.22
CA ALA A 201 -16.49 5.92 10.18
C ALA A 201 -16.49 6.58 8.79
N LEU A 202 -17.54 7.32 8.45
CA LEU A 202 -17.63 8.00 7.15
C LEU A 202 -16.52 9.05 7.00
N ARG A 203 -16.35 9.94 7.99
CA ARG A 203 -15.31 10.97 7.95
C ARG A 203 -13.91 10.34 7.86
N SER A 204 -13.67 9.29 8.66
CA SER A 204 -12.41 8.56 8.63
C SER A 204 -12.14 7.93 7.26
N THR A 205 -13.16 7.30 6.66
CA THR A 205 -13.10 6.72 5.31
C THR A 205 -12.77 7.76 4.25
N VAL A 206 -13.39 8.94 4.29
CA VAL A 206 -13.11 10.01 3.32
C VAL A 206 -11.66 10.51 3.45
N HIS A 207 -11.15 10.66 4.67
CA HIS A 207 -9.75 11.04 4.88
C HIS A 207 -8.77 9.95 4.43
N HIS A 208 -9.07 8.69 4.71
CA HIS A 208 -8.26 7.55 4.26
C HIS A 208 -8.26 7.44 2.72
N LEU A 209 -9.43 7.55 2.08
CA LEU A 209 -9.54 7.60 0.63
C LEU A 209 -8.71 8.75 0.04
N ALA A 210 -8.81 9.96 0.60
CA ALA A 210 -8.03 11.10 0.15
C ALA A 210 -6.52 10.87 0.29
N TYR A 211 -6.06 10.30 1.40
CA TYR A 211 -4.66 9.91 1.60
C TYR A 211 -4.18 8.93 0.51
N ASN A 212 -4.95 7.87 0.25
CA ASN A 212 -4.60 6.86 -0.76
C ASN A 212 -4.58 7.44 -2.17
N LEU A 213 -5.48 8.36 -2.51
CA LEU A 213 -5.49 9.04 -3.81
C LEU A 213 -4.26 9.92 -4.00
N ILE A 214 -3.85 10.66 -2.96
CA ILE A 214 -2.63 11.48 -3.04
C ILE A 214 -1.41 10.59 -3.25
N ALA A 215 -1.30 9.49 -2.51
CA ALA A 215 -0.22 8.52 -2.71
C ALA A 215 -0.23 7.93 -4.12
N LEU A 216 -1.40 7.51 -4.63
CA LEU A 216 -1.55 6.99 -5.98
C LEU A 216 -1.16 8.03 -7.05
N MET A 217 -1.58 9.29 -6.88
CA MET A 217 -1.22 10.38 -7.79
C MET A 217 0.28 10.67 -7.74
N ALA A 218 0.90 10.69 -6.56
CA ALA A 218 2.34 10.90 -6.41
C ALA A 218 3.14 9.80 -7.11
N ILE A 219 2.76 8.53 -6.91
CA ILE A 219 3.37 7.38 -7.60
C ILE A 219 3.18 7.50 -9.12
N THR A 220 1.98 7.83 -9.57
CA THR A 220 1.69 7.98 -11.01
C THR A 220 2.53 9.11 -11.62
N ALA A 221 2.66 10.25 -10.94
CA ALA A 221 3.48 11.37 -11.40
C ALA A 221 4.96 10.98 -11.50
N LEU A 222 5.49 10.28 -10.49
CA LEU A 222 6.88 9.80 -10.50
C LEU A 222 7.16 8.81 -11.65
N LEU A 223 6.17 8.01 -12.06
CA LEU A 223 6.31 7.08 -13.19
C LEU A 223 6.24 7.75 -14.57
N LEU A 224 5.63 8.93 -14.66
CA LEU A 224 5.43 9.66 -15.93
C LEU A 224 6.49 10.73 -16.19
N ILE A 225 7.20 11.19 -15.15
CA ILE A 225 8.28 12.15 -15.29
C ILE A 225 9.57 11.37 -15.57
N PRO A 226 10.15 11.45 -16.79
CA PRO A 226 11.49 10.92 -17.01
C PRO A 226 12.46 11.73 -16.14
N LEU A 227 13.05 11.08 -15.14
CA LEU A 227 14.13 11.62 -14.31
C LEU A 227 15.45 11.60 -15.08
#